data_AF-A0A2W4LZ54-F1
#
_entry.id   AF-A0A2W4LZ54-F1
#
_cell.length_a   1.000
_cell.length_b   1.000
_cell.length_c   1.000
_cell.angle_alpha   90.00
_cell.angle_beta   90.00
_cell.angle_gamma   90.00
#
_symmetry.space_group_name_H-M   'P 1'
#
loop_
_entity.id
_entity.type
_entity.pdbx_description
1 polymer ?
#
loop_
_entity_poly.entity_id
_entity_poly.type
_entity_poly.pdbx_seq_one_letter_code
_entity_poly.pdbx_strand_id
1 'polypeptide(L)'
;ANTPLPQYVGLASEFELVDVNVHWDARLGRYGLRLDLNYLRNLEFDAEEIWTRAAGNIVNNFGGTGGTTLADFESGGEAYMLEAAFDMPGFRPGSTWRLLAGYKRIEPDALPDAYNDTTFHLGGTNARGYYLETAYALHEGVWLGARWTASKEVYGAPLAIDTLQIELNARF
;
A
#
# COMPACT_ATOMS: atom_id res chain seq x y z
N ALA A 1 -0.10 17.58 36.07
CA ALA A 1 -0.55 17.94 34.72
C ALA A 1 -0.12 16.82 33.79
N ASN A 2 -1.03 15.89 33.46
CA ASN A 2 -0.75 14.80 32.53
C ASN A 2 -1.05 15.29 31.12
N THR A 3 -0.17 16.13 30.58
CA THR A 3 -0.24 16.46 29.16
C THR A 3 0.02 15.15 28.40
N PRO A 4 -0.87 14.70 27.50
CA PRO A 4 -0.59 13.56 26.65
C PRO A 4 0.73 13.84 25.92
N LEU A 5 1.73 12.97 26.11
CA LEU A 5 2.95 13.02 25.32
C LEU A 5 2.54 12.79 23.86
N PRO A 6 2.75 13.76 22.96
CA PRO A 6 2.45 13.55 21.55
C PRO A 6 3.34 12.41 21.05
N GLN A 7 2.72 11.36 20.51
CA GLN A 7 3.44 10.34 19.76
C GLN A 7 3.73 10.91 18.38
N TYR A 8 5.00 10.99 17.98
CA TYR A 8 5.37 11.48 16.66
C TYR A 8 5.29 10.33 15.65
N VAL A 9 4.07 9.91 15.33
CA VAL A 9 3.80 8.94 14.26
C VAL A 9 3.95 9.67 12.92
N GLY A 10 4.95 9.34 12.11
CA GLY A 10 5.15 9.93 10.78
C GLY A 10 5.44 11.44 10.73
N LEU A 11 5.59 12.11 11.89
CA LEU A 11 5.82 13.56 12.00
C LEU A 11 7.28 13.94 12.25
N ALA A 12 8.11 12.97 12.65
CA ALA A 12 9.52 13.20 12.91
C ALA A 12 10.37 13.11 11.64
N SER A 13 9.85 12.53 10.56
CA SER A 13 10.53 12.49 9.26
C SER A 13 10.30 13.78 8.49
N GLU A 14 11.33 14.24 7.79
CA GLU A 14 11.18 15.24 6.72
C GLU A 14 10.91 14.52 5.40
N PHE A 15 10.16 15.16 4.50
CA PHE A 15 9.69 14.53 3.28
C PHE A 15 10.02 15.37 2.06
N GLU A 16 10.97 14.88 1.26
CA GLU A 16 11.21 15.33 -0.12
C GLU A 16 11.11 14.11 -1.04
N LEU A 17 10.03 14.03 -1.80
CA LEU A 17 9.67 12.79 -2.49
C LEU A 17 10.06 12.83 -3.97
N VAL A 18 10.75 11.78 -4.41
CA VAL A 18 10.85 11.44 -5.84
C VAL A 18 9.91 10.28 -6.11
N ASP A 19 9.02 10.46 -7.09
CA ASP A 19 8.06 9.45 -7.52
C ASP A 19 8.24 9.14 -9.01
N VAL A 20 8.41 7.86 -9.33
CA VAL A 20 8.58 7.33 -10.67
C VAL A 20 7.48 6.32 -10.94
N ASN A 21 6.67 6.62 -11.94
CA ASN A 21 5.57 5.78 -12.39
C ASN A 21 5.84 5.31 -13.81
N VAL A 22 5.81 4.01 -14.04
CA VAL A 22 5.96 3.39 -15.36
C VAL A 22 4.69 2.62 -15.68
N HIS A 23 4.14 2.93 -16.86
CA HIS A 23 2.95 2.31 -17.39
C HIS A 23 3.25 1.60 -18.70
N TRP A 24 2.75 0.38 -18.85
CA TRP A 24 2.89 -0.36 -20.08
C TRP A 24 1.63 -1.12 -20.43
N ASP A 25 1.13 -0.88 -21.64
CA ASP A 25 -0.01 -1.60 -22.21
C ASP A 25 0.41 -2.51 -23.35
N ALA A 26 -0.19 -3.69 -23.37
CA ALA A 26 -0.11 -4.62 -24.47
C ALA A 26 -1.47 -5.25 -24.78
N ARG A 27 -1.62 -5.68 -26.03
CA ARG A 27 -2.73 -6.53 -26.45
C ARG A 27 -2.23 -7.94 -26.70
N LEU A 28 -2.84 -8.91 -26.00
CA LEU A 28 -2.57 -10.33 -26.16
C LEU A 28 -3.77 -10.98 -26.88
N GLY A 29 -3.75 -10.89 -28.21
CA GLY A 29 -4.89 -11.30 -29.03
C GLY A 29 -6.12 -10.43 -28.76
N ARG A 30 -7.16 -11.03 -28.17
CA ARG A 30 -8.39 -10.30 -27.78
C ARG A 30 -8.33 -9.69 -26.38
N TYR A 31 -7.29 -9.96 -25.60
CA TYR A 31 -7.17 -9.51 -24.22
C TYR A 31 -6.27 -8.28 -24.09
N GLY A 32 -6.57 -7.42 -23.12
CA GLY A 32 -5.70 -6.35 -22.67
C GLY A 32 -4.81 -6.84 -21.53
N LEU A 33 -3.53 -6.48 -21.56
CA LEU A 33 -2.61 -6.60 -20.44
C LEU A 33 -2.04 -5.21 -20.15
N ARG A 34 -2.10 -4.80 -18.89
CA ARG A 34 -1.53 -3.55 -18.40
C ARG A 34 -0.62 -3.86 -17.23
N LEU A 35 0.58 -3.29 -17.23
CA LEU A 35 1.53 -3.39 -16.14
C LEU A 35 1.81 -1.98 -15.62
N ASP A 36 1.77 -1.83 -14.30
CA ASP A 36 2.09 -0.60 -13.61
C ASP A 36 3.19 -0.87 -12.59
N LEU A 37 4.23 -0.04 -12.64
CA LEU A 37 5.31 -0.06 -11.67
C LEU A 37 5.43 1.35 -11.09
N ASN A 38 5.27 1.46 -9.78
CA ASN A 38 5.43 2.72 -9.06
C ASN A 38 6.57 2.55 -8.07
N TYR A 39 7.46 3.53 -8.02
CA TYR A 39 8.55 3.59 -7.05
C TYR A 39 8.67 5.01 -6.53
N LEU A 40 8.61 5.14 -5.21
CA LEU A 40 8.69 6.39 -4.49
C LEU A 40 9.81 6.30 -3.46
N ARG A 41 10.58 7.37 -3.35
CA ARG A 41 11.65 7.51 -2.37
C ARG A 41 11.60 8.87 -1.70
N ASN A 42 11.64 8.86 -0.38
CA ASN A 42 11.93 10.03 0.43
C ASN A 42 13.44 10.30 0.43
N LEU A 43 13.85 11.44 -0.12
CA LEU A 43 15.24 11.87 -0.22
C LEU A 43 15.80 12.37 1.13
N GLU A 44 14.93 12.87 2.02
CA GLU A 44 15.27 13.38 3.35
C GLU A 44 15.11 12.31 4.45
N PHE A 45 14.99 11.04 4.06
CA PHE A 45 14.95 9.95 5.04
C PHE A 45 16.31 9.77 5.71
N ASP A 46 16.39 10.11 6.99
CA ASP A 46 17.52 9.84 7.88
C ASP A 46 17.01 9.34 9.25
N ALA A 47 17.34 8.08 9.59
CA ALA A 47 16.89 7.45 10.82
C ALA A 47 17.49 8.09 12.09
N GLU A 48 18.73 8.59 12.04
CA GLU A 48 19.38 9.26 13.19
C GLU A 48 18.78 10.64 13.43
N GLU A 49 18.47 11.35 12.34
CA GLU A 49 17.82 12.65 12.41
C GLU A 49 16.39 12.54 12.93
N ILE A 50 15.62 11.57 12.43
CA ILE A 50 14.29 11.23 12.96
C ILE A 50 14.35 10.93 14.46
N TRP A 51 15.30 10.09 14.87
CA TRP A 51 15.52 9.73 16.28
C TRP A 51 15.80 10.96 17.14
N THR A 52 16.70 11.82 16.67
CA THR A 52 17.09 13.07 17.34
C THR A 52 15.91 14.04 17.45
N ARG A 53 15.18 14.26 16.35
CA ARG A 53 14.01 15.15 16.27
C ARG A 53 12.87 14.66 17.16
N ALA A 54 12.66 13.36 17.22
CA ALA A 54 11.62 12.76 18.07
C ALA A 54 11.93 12.87 19.57
N ALA A 55 13.17 13.20 19.94
CA ALA A 55 13.61 13.41 21.33
C ALA A 55 13.19 12.27 22.28
N GLY A 56 13.31 11.02 21.82
CA GLY A 56 12.96 9.82 22.59
C GLY A 56 11.48 9.45 22.64
N ASN A 57 10.63 10.09 21.84
CA ASN A 57 9.18 9.80 21.78
C ASN A 57 8.79 8.85 20.63
N ILE A 58 9.74 8.07 20.11
CA ILE A 58 9.47 6.97 19.18
C ILE A 58 9.05 5.75 20.00
N VAL A 59 7.89 5.18 19.67
CA VAL A 59 7.26 4.08 20.44
C VAL A 59 6.91 2.86 19.58
N ASN A 60 7.13 2.93 18.26
CA ASN A 60 6.89 1.87 17.28
C ASN A 60 8.16 1.61 16.46
N ASN A 61 8.06 0.75 15.45
CA ASN A 61 9.16 0.47 14.52
C ASN A 61 10.40 -0.08 15.23
N PHE A 62 10.19 -0.84 16.30
CA PHE A 62 11.24 -1.57 17.01
C PHE A 62 11.11 -3.06 16.72
N GLY A 63 12.25 -3.72 16.51
CA GLY A 63 12.29 -5.17 16.31
C GLY A 63 11.70 -5.96 17.48
N GLY A 64 11.38 -7.23 17.25
CA GLY A 64 10.77 -8.12 18.26
C GLY A 64 11.67 -8.50 19.45
N THR A 65 12.87 -7.94 19.54
CA THR A 65 13.86 -8.19 20.60
C THR A 65 13.60 -7.38 21.88
N GLY A 66 12.69 -6.39 21.82
CA GLY A 66 12.34 -5.53 22.96
C GLY A 66 13.30 -4.36 23.20
N GLY A 67 14.27 -4.16 22.31
CA GLY A 67 15.13 -2.98 22.30
C GLY A 67 14.35 -1.71 21.90
N THR A 68 14.75 -0.58 22.47
CA THR A 68 14.11 0.74 22.25
C THR A 68 15.15 1.83 22.05
N THR A 69 16.30 1.47 21.47
CA THR A 69 17.37 2.41 21.15
C THR A 69 17.39 2.73 19.66
N LEU A 70 18.17 3.73 19.26
CA LEU A 70 18.43 4.00 17.84
C LEU A 70 18.93 2.76 17.09
N ALA A 71 19.72 1.89 17.76
CA ALA A 71 20.21 0.67 17.14
C ALA A 71 19.11 -0.39 16.90
N ASP A 72 17.97 -0.26 17.58
CA ASP A 72 16.81 -1.16 17.45
C ASP A 72 15.70 -0.57 16.56
N PHE A 73 15.83 0.70 16.17
CA PHE A 73 14.86 1.42 15.35
C PHE A 73 14.96 0.97 13.88
N GLU A 74 13.86 0.44 13.36
CA GLU A 74 13.72 -0.08 12.01
C GLU A 74 12.76 0.80 11.20
N SER A 75 13.29 1.60 10.29
CA SER A 75 12.48 2.38 9.35
C SER A 75 13.07 2.36 7.93
N GLY A 76 12.38 3.02 7.01
CA GLY A 76 12.79 3.14 5.62
C GLY A 76 12.03 4.23 4.89
N GLY A 77 12.68 4.77 3.86
CA GLY A 77 12.21 5.88 3.04
C GLY A 77 11.66 5.45 1.68
N GLU A 78 11.41 4.16 1.44
CA GLU A 78 11.01 3.66 0.13
C GLU A 78 9.60 3.07 0.09
N ALA A 79 8.90 3.32 -1.01
CA ALA A 79 7.64 2.66 -1.33
C ALA A 79 7.66 2.19 -2.78
N TYR A 80 7.12 1.00 -3.04
CA TYR A 80 6.95 0.52 -4.40
C TYR A 80 5.73 -0.38 -4.57
N MET A 81 5.24 -0.40 -5.80
CA MET A 81 4.11 -1.22 -6.22
C MET A 81 4.39 -1.82 -7.59
N LEU A 82 4.01 -3.09 -7.76
CA LEU A 82 3.89 -3.73 -9.05
C LEU A 82 2.45 -4.23 -9.18
N GLU A 83 1.77 -3.82 -10.24
CA GLU A 83 0.41 -4.23 -10.56
C GLU A 83 0.35 -4.78 -11.99
N ALA A 84 -0.45 -5.82 -12.17
CA ALA A 84 -0.82 -6.34 -13.47
C ALA A 84 -2.34 -6.41 -13.57
N ALA A 85 -2.90 -5.76 -14.58
CA ALA A 85 -4.32 -5.88 -14.93
C ALA A 85 -4.46 -6.64 -16.25
N PHE A 86 -5.37 -7.61 -16.25
CA PHE A 86 -5.66 -8.46 -17.40
C PHE A 86 -7.17 -8.51 -17.61
N ASP A 87 -7.62 -8.13 -18.80
CA ASP A 87 -9.04 -7.95 -19.06
C ASP A 87 -9.45 -8.35 -20.49
N MET A 88 -10.75 -8.58 -20.64
CA MET A 88 -11.37 -8.75 -21.95
C MET A 88 -12.00 -7.42 -22.40
N PRO A 89 -11.41 -6.69 -23.37
CA PRO A 89 -11.99 -5.46 -23.90
C PRO A 89 -13.34 -5.68 -24.59
N GLY A 90 -14.27 -4.75 -24.33
CA GLY A 90 -15.65 -4.80 -24.81
C GLY A 90 -16.59 -5.48 -23.81
N PHE A 91 -17.58 -4.73 -23.32
CA PHE A 91 -18.56 -5.24 -22.36
C PHE A 91 -19.62 -6.10 -23.09
N ARG A 92 -19.62 -7.40 -22.82
CA ARG A 92 -20.64 -8.36 -23.28
C ARG A 92 -21.04 -9.24 -22.08
N PRO A 93 -22.32 -9.23 -21.69
CA PRO A 93 -22.83 -10.04 -20.58
C PRO A 93 -22.39 -11.50 -20.70
N GLY A 94 -21.95 -12.10 -19.59
CA GLY A 94 -21.56 -13.51 -19.53
C GLY A 94 -20.16 -13.85 -20.10
N SER A 95 -19.43 -12.89 -20.66
CA SER A 95 -18.07 -13.14 -21.21
C SER A 95 -17.00 -12.14 -20.78
N THR A 96 -17.39 -10.94 -20.34
CA THR A 96 -16.44 -9.89 -19.94
C THR A 96 -16.07 -10.02 -18.48
N TRP A 97 -14.76 -10.01 -18.24
CA TRP A 97 -14.16 -10.01 -16.92
C TRP A 97 -12.91 -9.16 -16.90
N ARG A 98 -12.50 -8.77 -15.70
CA ARG A 98 -11.25 -8.11 -15.40
C ARG A 98 -10.62 -8.78 -14.20
N LEU A 99 -9.32 -8.98 -14.27
CA LEU A 99 -8.48 -9.42 -13.17
C LEU A 99 -7.40 -8.36 -12.95
N LEU A 100 -7.09 -8.06 -11.71
CA LEU A 100 -6.02 -7.15 -11.33
C LEU A 100 -5.33 -7.74 -10.11
N ALA A 101 -4.02 -7.88 -10.18
CA ALA A 101 -3.22 -8.43 -9.10
C ALA A 101 -2.00 -7.55 -8.88
N GLY A 102 -1.61 -7.36 -7.63
CA GLY A 102 -0.43 -6.57 -7.35
C GLY A 102 0.21 -6.88 -6.02
N TYR A 103 1.42 -6.36 -5.89
CA TYR A 103 2.18 -6.32 -4.64
C TYR A 103 2.54 -4.88 -4.34
N LYS A 104 2.43 -4.50 -3.07
CA LYS A 104 2.79 -3.17 -2.57
C LYS A 104 3.67 -3.33 -1.34
N ARG A 105 4.69 -2.50 -1.21
CA ARG A 105 5.50 -2.30 0.00
C ARG A 105 5.65 -0.80 0.22
N ILE A 106 5.39 -0.36 1.45
CA ILE A 106 5.48 1.03 1.87
C ILE A 106 6.21 1.01 3.21
N GLU A 107 7.42 1.57 3.25
CA GLU A 107 8.18 1.70 4.49
C GLU A 107 7.65 2.83 5.37
N PRO A 108 7.92 2.83 6.69
CA PRO A 108 7.26 3.74 7.63
C PRO A 108 7.38 5.22 7.29
N ASP A 109 8.54 5.65 6.78
CA ASP A 109 8.87 7.06 6.52
C ASP A 109 9.09 7.33 5.02
N ALA A 110 8.49 6.49 4.16
CA ALA A 110 8.55 6.66 2.70
C ALA A 110 7.73 7.85 2.20
N LEU A 111 6.59 8.12 2.84
CA LEU A 111 5.71 9.25 2.56
C LEU A 111 4.89 9.58 3.81
N PRO A 112 4.30 10.78 3.90
CA PRO A 112 3.36 11.08 4.98
C PRO A 112 2.22 10.05 5.03
N ASP A 113 1.99 9.50 6.21
CA ASP A 113 1.06 8.38 6.45
C ASP A 113 -0.39 8.67 6.01
N ALA A 114 -0.81 9.93 6.12
CA ALA A 114 -2.11 10.44 5.72
C ALA A 114 -2.40 10.35 4.20
N TYR A 115 -1.37 10.15 3.37
CA TYR A 115 -1.54 10.08 1.92
C TYR A 115 -1.74 8.65 1.39
N ASN A 116 -1.55 7.62 2.21
CA ASN A 116 -1.76 6.26 1.75
C ASN A 116 -3.25 5.87 1.75
N ASP A 117 -3.61 4.97 0.84
CA ASP A 117 -4.99 4.46 0.69
C ASP A 117 -5.42 3.62 1.90
N THR A 118 -6.56 3.97 2.47
CA THR A 118 -7.24 3.26 3.57
C THR A 118 -7.62 1.81 3.26
N THR A 119 -7.70 1.40 2.00
CA THR A 119 -8.12 0.04 1.63
C THR A 119 -7.00 -1.00 1.76
N PHE A 120 -5.74 -0.58 1.77
CA PHE A 120 -4.58 -1.46 1.92
C PHE A 120 -4.01 -1.37 3.34
N HIS A 121 -3.92 -2.48 4.05
CA HIS A 121 -3.43 -2.55 5.43
C HIS A 121 -4.19 -1.63 6.42
N LEU A 122 -5.42 -1.24 6.07
CA LEU A 122 -6.23 -0.23 6.80
C LEU A 122 -5.65 1.20 6.76
N GLY A 123 -4.76 1.49 5.82
CA GLY A 123 -4.10 2.78 5.65
C GLY A 123 -2.72 2.86 6.33
N GLY A 124 -2.18 4.08 6.37
CA GLY A 124 -0.87 4.36 6.97
C GLY A 124 0.32 3.81 6.18
N THR A 125 1.50 3.85 6.77
CA THR A 125 2.76 3.33 6.21
C THR A 125 3.18 2.06 6.95
N ASN A 126 4.43 1.59 6.76
CA ASN A 126 4.96 0.34 7.31
C ASN A 126 4.22 -0.93 6.83
N ALA A 127 3.62 -0.93 5.64
CA ALA A 127 2.79 -2.03 5.16
C ALA A 127 3.36 -2.70 3.90
N ARG A 128 3.31 -4.03 3.83
CA ARG A 128 3.57 -4.79 2.60
C ARG A 128 2.58 -5.92 2.39
N GLY A 129 2.31 -6.27 1.15
CA GLY A 129 1.26 -7.25 0.89
C GLY A 129 0.87 -7.40 -0.56
N TYR A 130 -0.03 -8.35 -0.77
CA TYR A 130 -0.62 -8.67 -2.06
C TYR A 130 -2.08 -8.25 -2.07
N TYR A 131 -2.58 -7.87 -3.24
CA TYR A 131 -3.99 -7.70 -3.48
C TYR A 131 -4.40 -8.35 -4.80
N LEU A 132 -5.64 -8.82 -4.84
CA LEU A 132 -6.27 -9.42 -5.99
C LEU A 132 -7.66 -8.82 -6.12
N GLU A 133 -7.98 -8.29 -7.28
CA GLU A 133 -9.29 -7.77 -7.63
C GLU A 133 -9.80 -8.46 -8.88
N THR A 134 -11.08 -8.81 -8.87
CA THR A 134 -11.75 -9.40 -10.03
C THR A 134 -13.13 -8.80 -10.20
N ALA A 135 -13.55 -8.64 -11.44
CA ALA A 135 -14.90 -8.22 -11.78
C ALA A 135 -15.44 -9.07 -12.92
N TYR A 136 -16.72 -9.45 -12.82
CA TYR A 136 -17.42 -10.27 -13.81
C TYR A 136 -18.77 -9.66 -14.18
N ALA A 137 -19.00 -9.48 -15.48
CA ALA A 137 -20.25 -8.93 -16.02
C ALA A 137 -21.39 -9.96 -15.96
N LEU A 138 -22.39 -9.69 -15.11
CA LEU A 138 -23.57 -10.55 -14.95
C LEU A 138 -24.64 -10.23 -16.00
N HIS A 139 -24.87 -8.94 -16.27
CA HIS A 139 -25.87 -8.45 -17.22
C HIS A 139 -25.40 -7.14 -17.84
N GLU A 140 -26.12 -6.61 -18.84
CA GLU A 140 -25.89 -5.26 -19.35
C GLU A 140 -26.04 -4.26 -18.20
N GLY A 141 -24.96 -3.53 -17.91
CA GLY A 141 -24.93 -2.59 -16.79
C GLY A 141 -24.82 -3.21 -15.39
N VAL A 142 -24.74 -4.54 -15.23
CA VAL A 142 -24.63 -5.20 -13.91
C VAL A 142 -23.37 -6.06 -13.84
N TRP A 143 -22.55 -5.86 -12.80
CA TRP A 143 -21.34 -6.64 -12.57
C TRP A 143 -21.10 -6.94 -11.09
N LEU A 144 -20.49 -8.10 -10.83
CA LEU A 144 -20.04 -8.51 -9.52
C LEU A 144 -18.53 -8.29 -9.42
N GLY A 145 -18.09 -7.59 -8.39
CA GLY A 145 -16.68 -7.38 -8.05
C GLY A 145 -16.31 -8.11 -6.76
N ALA A 146 -15.06 -8.53 -6.67
CA ALA A 146 -14.46 -8.98 -5.42
C ALA A 146 -13.03 -8.47 -5.31
N ARG A 147 -12.62 -8.05 -4.11
CA ARG A 147 -11.26 -7.65 -3.79
C ARG A 147 -10.79 -8.40 -2.55
N TRP A 148 -9.62 -9.03 -2.67
CA TRP A 148 -8.90 -9.62 -1.56
C TRP A 148 -7.59 -8.86 -1.35
N THR A 149 -7.22 -8.62 -0.10
CA THR A 149 -5.94 -8.01 0.27
C THR A 149 -5.36 -8.75 1.46
N ALA A 150 -4.11 -9.16 1.35
CA ALA A 150 -3.33 -9.81 2.40
C ALA A 150 -2.08 -8.98 2.66
N SER A 151 -1.97 -8.42 3.85
CA SER A 151 -0.96 -7.42 4.19
C SER A 151 -0.37 -7.65 5.56
N LYS A 152 0.86 -7.19 5.77
CA LYS A 152 1.54 -7.22 7.06
C LYS A 152 2.55 -6.09 7.19
N GLU A 153 2.97 -5.84 8.43
CA GLU A 153 4.00 -4.85 8.72
C GLU A 153 5.32 -5.16 7.98
N VAL A 154 6.03 -4.11 7.58
CA VAL A 154 7.36 -4.19 6.99
C VAL A 154 8.40 -4.44 8.09
N TYR A 155 8.36 -3.63 9.14
CA TYR A 155 9.26 -3.65 10.30
C TYR A 155 8.52 -3.86 11.61
N GLY A 156 9.25 -4.31 12.63
CA GLY A 156 8.72 -4.51 13.98
C GLY A 156 7.74 -5.68 14.13
N ALA A 157 6.90 -5.60 15.16
CA ALA A 157 5.97 -6.68 15.51
C ALA A 157 4.95 -6.91 14.38
N PRO A 158 4.76 -8.16 13.91
CA PRO A 158 3.94 -8.41 12.74
C PRO A 158 2.45 -8.26 13.06
N LEU A 159 1.86 -7.12 12.70
CA LEU A 159 0.43 -7.03 12.44
C LEU A 159 0.18 -7.56 11.02
N ALA A 160 -0.73 -8.53 10.88
CA ALA A 160 -1.16 -9.07 9.60
C ALA A 160 -2.67 -8.89 9.46
N ILE A 161 -3.11 -8.42 8.29
CA ILE A 161 -4.49 -8.10 7.99
C ILE A 161 -4.85 -8.71 6.63
N ASP A 162 -5.86 -9.57 6.66
CA ASP A 162 -6.52 -10.16 5.50
C ASP A 162 -7.94 -9.61 5.38
N THR A 163 -8.27 -9.02 4.23
CA THR A 163 -9.61 -8.49 3.96
C THR A 163 -10.17 -9.07 2.66
N LEU A 164 -11.47 -9.40 2.68
CA LEU A 164 -12.23 -9.77 1.49
C LEU A 164 -13.45 -8.85 1.40
N GLN A 165 -13.58 -8.17 0.27
CA GLN A 165 -14.69 -7.28 -0.06
C GLN A 165 -15.41 -7.84 -1.29
N ILE A 166 -16.73 -7.80 -1.28
CA ILE A 166 -17.59 -8.28 -2.38
C ILE A 166 -18.60 -7.19 -2.67
N GLU A 167 -18.75 -6.83 -3.94
CA GLU A 167 -19.56 -5.69 -4.38
C GLU A 167 -20.43 -6.07 -5.57
N LEU A 168 -21.73 -5.80 -5.50
CA LEU A 168 -22.62 -5.87 -6.65
C LEU A 168 -22.89 -4.46 -7.15
N ASN A 169 -22.59 -4.22 -8.42
CA ASN A 169 -22.71 -2.91 -9.03
C ASN A 169 -23.73 -2.95 -10.18
N ALA A 170 -24.52 -1.87 -10.31
CA ALA A 170 -25.51 -1.71 -11.36
C ALA A 170 -25.50 -0.26 -11.90
N ARG A 171 -25.61 -0.11 -13.22
CA ARG A 171 -25.75 1.17 -13.93
C ARG A 171 -26.99 1.11 -14.83
N PHE A 172 -27.80 2.16 -14.79
CA PHE A 172 -29.07 2.31 -15.51
C PHE A 172 -28.99 3.43 -16.55
#